data_AF-A0A528AU00-F1
#
_entry.id   AF-A0A528AU00-F1
#
_cell.length_a   1.000
_cell.length_b   1.000
_cell.length_c   1.000
_cell.angle_alpha   90.00
_cell.angle_beta   90.00
_cell.angle_gamma   90.00
#
_symmetry.space_group_name_H-M   'P 1'
#
loop_
_entity.id
_entity.type
_entity.pdbx_description
1 polymer ?
#
loop_
_entity_poly.entity_id
_entity_poly.type
_entity_poly.pdbx_seq_one_letter_code
_entity_poly.pdbx_strand_id
1 'polypeptide(L)'
;MSERWARTFLTAYRFAGAAAYPLVGPYVAWRTSRGKEDRIRRRERYGIAGRERPDGPLIWIHAASVGETIAVVPLVESILDYGVNIVLTTGTVTSAQVAEERLGDRIIHQYVPLDLKPAVSRFLDHWRPDLAIIAESEIWPMTILELGARRVPQVLVNGRLSDRSYKSWKKRANIAEALFENLAHVVAQSDVDGERFLSLGARPVTVSGNLKVDTTPPPADERALYTLKRQIGARPTWAAISTHDGGEAVAAEVHAMLHKRHHGLLTIVVPRHP
;
A
#
# COMPACT_ATOMS: atom_id res chain seq x y z
N MET A 1 -33.87 -8.21 5.62
CA MET A 1 -33.94 -8.39 4.14
C MET A 1 -32.65 -7.99 3.44
N SER A 2 -32.00 -6.88 3.84
CA SER A 2 -30.77 -6.40 3.19
C SER A 2 -29.55 -7.31 3.41
N GLU A 3 -29.44 -7.93 4.58
CA GLU A 3 -28.37 -8.87 4.93
C GLU A 3 -28.39 -10.14 4.06
N ARG A 4 -29.59 -10.67 3.76
CA ARG A 4 -29.74 -11.79 2.81
C ARG A 4 -29.32 -11.40 1.40
N TRP A 5 -29.62 -10.17 0.96
CA TRP A 5 -29.23 -9.69 -0.37
C TRP A 5 -27.71 -9.50 -0.48
N ALA A 6 -27.06 -8.94 0.55
CA ALA A 6 -25.61 -8.83 0.62
C ALA A 6 -24.93 -10.21 0.61
N ARG A 7 -25.42 -11.16 1.42
CA ARG A 7 -24.93 -12.55 1.41
C ARG A 7 -25.12 -13.23 0.07
N THR A 8 -26.27 -13.06 -0.59
CA THR A 8 -26.52 -13.60 -1.93
C THR A 8 -25.60 -12.97 -2.97
N PHE A 9 -25.38 -11.66 -2.92
CA PHE A 9 -24.46 -10.95 -3.82
C PHE A 9 -23.01 -11.42 -3.65
N LEU A 10 -22.52 -11.49 -2.41
CA LEU A 10 -21.16 -11.97 -2.12
C LEU A 10 -20.99 -13.44 -2.50
N THR A 11 -22.02 -14.25 -2.30
CA THR A 11 -22.05 -15.66 -2.73
C THR A 11 -22.03 -15.76 -4.27
N ALA A 12 -22.82 -14.95 -4.97
CA ALA A 12 -22.81 -14.88 -6.43
C ALA A 12 -21.46 -14.39 -6.97
N TYR A 13 -20.85 -13.38 -6.33
CA TYR A 13 -19.51 -12.89 -6.65
C TYR A 13 -18.46 -14.00 -6.52
N ARG A 14 -18.53 -14.78 -5.43
CA ARG A 14 -17.66 -15.95 -5.20
C ARG A 14 -17.78 -17.00 -6.31
N PHE A 15 -19.01 -17.32 -6.72
CA PHE A 15 -19.25 -18.30 -7.79
C PHE A 15 -18.88 -17.76 -9.17
N ALA A 16 -19.16 -16.49 -9.46
CA ALA A 16 -18.78 -15.83 -10.70
C ALA A 16 -17.25 -15.74 -10.86
N GLY A 17 -16.53 -15.41 -9.78
CA GLY A 17 -15.07 -15.42 -9.77
C GLY A 17 -14.50 -16.82 -10.02
N ALA A 18 -15.05 -17.84 -9.36
CA ALA A 18 -14.64 -19.23 -9.59
C ALA A 18 -14.90 -19.69 -11.04
N ALA A 19 -16.03 -19.28 -11.64
CA ALA A 19 -16.36 -19.57 -13.03
C ALA A 19 -15.47 -18.79 -14.03
N ALA A 20 -15.01 -17.59 -13.68
CA ALA A 20 -14.10 -16.78 -14.50
C ALA A 20 -12.63 -17.23 -14.41
N TYR A 21 -12.26 -18.00 -13.38
CA TYR A 21 -10.90 -18.48 -13.13
C TYR A 21 -10.20 -19.13 -14.35
N PRO A 22 -10.85 -19.95 -15.19
CA PRO A 22 -10.24 -20.52 -16.40
C PRO A 22 -9.84 -19.46 -17.45
N LEU A 23 -10.55 -18.32 -17.49
CA LEU A 23 -10.30 -17.22 -18.42
C LEU A 23 -9.19 -16.28 -17.94
N VAL A 24 -8.72 -16.44 -16.70
CA VAL A 24 -7.61 -15.63 -16.17
C VAL A 24 -6.25 -16.10 -16.69
N GLY A 25 -6.14 -17.38 -17.09
CA GLY A 25 -4.98 -17.92 -17.79
C GLY A 25 -4.54 -17.08 -18.99
N PRO A 26 -5.44 -16.84 -19.96
CA PRO A 26 -5.21 -15.94 -21.09
C PRO A 26 -4.89 -14.49 -20.69
N TYR A 27 -5.58 -13.91 -19.69
CA TYR A 27 -5.33 -12.53 -19.24
C TYR A 27 -3.93 -12.35 -18.64
N VAL A 28 -3.52 -13.26 -17.76
CA VAL A 28 -2.17 -13.24 -17.17
C VAL A 28 -1.13 -13.47 -18.27
N ALA A 29 -1.35 -14.43 -19.17
CA ALA A 29 -0.45 -14.68 -20.31
C ALA A 29 -0.31 -13.45 -21.24
N TRP A 30 -1.39 -12.70 -21.48
CA TRP A 30 -1.36 -11.45 -22.25
C TRP A 30 -0.61 -10.32 -21.50
N ARG A 31 -0.77 -10.21 -20.18
CA ARG A 31 0.01 -9.25 -19.39
C ARG A 31 1.49 -9.61 -19.36
N THR A 32 1.81 -10.89 -19.26
CA THR A 32 3.17 -11.43 -19.34
C THR A 32 3.79 -11.13 -20.71
N SER A 33 3.04 -11.22 -21.80
CA SER A 33 3.56 -10.85 -23.14
C SER A 33 3.84 -9.36 -23.27
N ARG A 34 3.18 -8.51 -22.48
CA ARG A 34 3.46 -7.07 -22.35
C ARG A 34 4.48 -6.70 -21.27
N GLY A 35 5.17 -7.67 -20.67
CA GLY A 35 6.17 -7.44 -19.62
C GLY A 35 5.59 -6.94 -18.28
N LYS A 36 4.27 -7.00 -18.10
CA LYS A 36 3.57 -6.54 -16.88
C LYS A 36 3.44 -7.61 -15.80
N GLU A 37 4.00 -8.79 -16.04
CA GLU A 37 4.04 -9.93 -15.13
C GLU A 37 5.37 -10.65 -15.31
N ASP A 38 5.88 -11.21 -14.22
CA ASP A 38 7.04 -12.09 -14.24
C ASP A 38 6.68 -13.44 -14.85
N ARG A 39 7.40 -13.83 -15.92
CA ARG A 39 7.19 -15.10 -16.64
C ARG A 39 7.41 -16.32 -15.77
N ILE A 40 8.43 -16.28 -14.91
CA ILE A 40 8.88 -17.39 -14.07
C ILE A 40 7.93 -17.53 -12.88
N ARG A 41 7.54 -16.40 -12.29
CA ARG A 41 6.74 -16.35 -11.06
C ARG A 41 5.22 -16.26 -11.29
N ARG A 42 4.74 -16.41 -12.53
CA ARG A 42 3.30 -16.36 -12.88
C ARG A 42 2.39 -17.28 -12.05
N ARG A 43 2.93 -18.38 -11.53
CA ARG A 43 2.19 -19.36 -10.70
C ARG A 43 1.76 -18.79 -9.36
N GLU A 44 2.47 -17.78 -8.86
CA GLU A 44 2.15 -17.08 -7.61
C GLU A 44 0.80 -16.37 -7.65
N ARG A 45 0.39 -15.87 -8.83
CA ARG A 45 -0.96 -15.32 -9.06
C ARG A 45 -2.08 -16.32 -8.81
N TYR A 46 -1.78 -17.61 -8.89
CA TYR A 46 -2.73 -18.69 -8.59
C TYR A 46 -2.56 -19.20 -7.16
N GLY A 47 -1.89 -18.44 -6.28
CA GLY A 47 -1.63 -18.80 -4.90
C GLY A 47 -0.62 -19.93 -4.70
N ILE A 48 0.15 -20.29 -5.73
CA ILE A 48 1.19 -21.33 -5.61
C ILE A 48 2.46 -20.67 -5.10
N ALA A 49 2.82 -20.93 -3.84
CA ALA A 49 4.03 -20.42 -3.23
C ALA A 49 5.27 -21.14 -3.77
N GLY A 50 6.37 -20.39 -3.94
CA GLY A 50 7.67 -20.91 -4.37
C GLY A 50 8.64 -21.20 -3.23
N ARG A 51 8.27 -20.90 -1.98
CA ARG A 51 9.08 -21.12 -0.78
C ARG A 51 8.23 -21.80 0.29
N GLU A 52 8.86 -22.57 1.16
CA GLU A 52 8.20 -23.17 2.31
C GLU A 52 7.79 -22.10 3.34
N ARG A 53 6.72 -22.37 4.10
CA ARG A 53 6.31 -21.50 5.19
C ARG A 53 7.33 -21.65 6.34
N PRO A 54 7.96 -20.57 6.83
CA PRO A 54 8.85 -20.65 7.98
C PRO A 54 8.08 -21.05 9.23
N ASP A 55 8.79 -21.60 10.21
CA ASP A 55 8.25 -21.87 11.54
C ASP A 55 8.01 -20.57 12.33
N GLY A 56 7.04 -20.60 13.23
CA GLY A 56 6.70 -19.46 14.10
C GLY A 56 5.69 -18.48 13.50
N PRO A 57 5.50 -17.31 14.15
CA PRO A 57 4.49 -16.34 13.76
C PRO A 57 4.80 -15.75 12.38
N LEU A 58 3.77 -15.57 11.56
CA LEU A 58 3.86 -15.01 10.22
C LEU A 58 2.78 -13.95 10.01
N ILE A 59 3.19 -12.76 9.62
CA ILE A 59 2.30 -11.70 9.20
C ILE A 59 2.31 -11.62 7.67
N TRP A 60 1.13 -11.63 7.07
CA TRP A 60 0.98 -11.29 5.67
C TRP A 60 0.79 -9.78 5.53
N ILE A 61 1.65 -9.12 4.76
CA ILE A 61 1.51 -7.70 4.42
C ILE A 61 1.26 -7.58 2.91
N HIS A 62 0.30 -6.75 2.51
CA HIS A 62 0.03 -6.45 1.11
C HIS A 62 0.20 -4.95 0.77
N ALA A 63 0.95 -4.67 -0.30
CA ALA A 63 1.11 -3.36 -0.91
C ALA A 63 1.01 -3.46 -2.45
N ALA A 64 -0.01 -2.87 -3.05
CA ALA A 64 -0.31 -3.02 -4.47
C ALA A 64 0.61 -2.20 -5.38
N SER A 65 1.09 -1.06 -4.88
CA SER A 65 1.88 -0.10 -5.65
C SER A 65 3.28 0.14 -5.09
N VAL A 66 4.14 0.78 -5.89
CA VAL A 66 5.50 1.19 -5.47
C VAL A 66 5.42 2.15 -4.27
N GLY A 67 4.48 3.11 -4.31
CA GLY A 67 4.32 4.08 -3.23
C GLY A 67 3.87 3.43 -1.93
N GLU A 68 2.96 2.44 -2.00
CA GLU A 68 2.55 1.66 -0.83
C GLU A 68 3.69 0.76 -0.33
N THR A 69 4.44 0.15 -1.24
CA THR A 69 5.57 -0.72 -0.87
C THR A 69 6.61 0.08 -0.09
N ILE A 70 6.97 1.27 -0.56
CA ILE A 70 7.87 2.19 0.16
C ILE A 70 7.27 2.59 1.51
N ALA A 71 5.97 2.91 1.56
CA ALA A 71 5.31 3.33 2.78
C ALA A 71 5.32 2.23 3.86
N VAL A 72 5.15 0.96 3.50
CA VAL A 72 5.14 -0.13 4.48
C VAL A 72 6.53 -0.59 4.94
N VAL A 73 7.63 -0.16 4.31
CA VAL A 73 8.99 -0.59 4.69
C VAL A 73 9.29 -0.33 6.18
N PRO A 74 9.09 0.88 6.73
CA PRO A 74 9.39 1.13 8.15
C PRO A 74 8.53 0.26 9.10
N LEU A 75 7.27 0.01 8.74
CA LEU A 75 6.39 -0.88 9.49
C LEU A 75 6.89 -2.33 9.43
N VAL A 76 7.30 -2.80 8.25
CA VAL A 76 7.89 -4.12 8.04
C VAL A 76 9.14 -4.28 8.91
N GLU A 77 10.06 -3.32 8.87
CA GLU A 77 11.29 -3.37 9.67
C GLU A 77 10.99 -3.43 11.17
N SER A 78 10.06 -2.59 11.64
CA SER A 78 9.64 -2.61 13.04
C SER A 78 9.06 -3.96 13.46
N ILE A 79 8.26 -4.60 12.61
CA ILE A 79 7.68 -5.93 12.88
C ILE A 79 8.78 -7.01 12.92
N LEU A 80 9.74 -6.94 12.00
CA LEU A 80 10.86 -7.89 11.95
C LEU A 80 11.71 -7.85 13.22
N ASP A 81 11.85 -6.68 13.85
CA ASP A 81 12.62 -6.52 15.08
C ASP A 81 11.98 -7.25 16.29
N TYR A 82 10.69 -7.60 16.21
CA TYR A 82 10.03 -8.49 17.18
C TYR A 82 10.25 -9.98 16.89
N GLY A 83 11.03 -10.34 15.87
CA GLY A 83 11.29 -11.73 15.47
C GLY A 83 10.11 -12.40 14.75
N VAL A 84 9.22 -11.61 14.14
CA VAL A 84 8.04 -12.11 13.42
C VAL A 84 8.35 -12.25 11.93
N ASN A 85 8.02 -13.40 11.34
CA ASN A 85 8.22 -13.60 9.90
C ASN A 85 7.21 -12.76 9.10
N ILE A 86 7.62 -12.31 7.91
CA ILE A 86 6.75 -11.56 7.01
C ILE A 86 6.72 -12.20 5.63
N VAL A 87 5.51 -12.42 5.13
CA VAL A 87 5.26 -12.58 3.69
C VAL A 87 4.71 -11.27 3.15
N LEU A 88 5.47 -10.59 2.30
CA LEU A 88 5.05 -9.36 1.62
C LEU A 88 4.54 -9.71 0.22
N THR A 89 3.34 -9.24 -0.12
CA THR A 89 2.82 -9.38 -1.48
C THR A 89 2.67 -8.06 -2.19
N THR A 90 3.04 -8.06 -3.48
CA THR A 90 2.86 -6.91 -4.36
C THR A 90 2.16 -7.24 -5.67
N GLY A 91 1.61 -6.20 -6.30
CA GLY A 91 0.83 -6.31 -7.53
C GLY A 91 1.64 -6.16 -8.83
N THR A 92 2.87 -5.65 -8.78
CA THR A 92 3.63 -5.27 -9.99
C THR A 92 5.10 -5.61 -9.88
N VAL A 93 5.76 -5.83 -11.02
CA VAL A 93 7.20 -6.14 -11.09
C VAL A 93 8.05 -5.03 -10.47
N THR A 94 7.70 -3.77 -10.70
CA THR A 94 8.40 -2.62 -10.10
C THR A 94 8.28 -2.59 -8.58
N SER A 95 7.10 -2.93 -8.03
CA SER A 95 6.93 -3.00 -6.57
C SER A 95 7.73 -4.16 -5.98
N ALA A 96 7.80 -5.30 -6.68
CA ALA A 96 8.63 -6.43 -6.29
C ALA A 96 10.13 -6.08 -6.26
N GLN A 97 10.61 -5.33 -7.26
CA GLN A 97 12.00 -4.83 -7.28
C GLN A 97 12.28 -3.91 -6.10
N VAL A 98 11.37 -2.99 -5.79
CA VAL A 98 11.52 -2.10 -4.63
C VAL A 98 11.51 -2.89 -3.31
N ALA A 99 10.65 -3.91 -3.18
CA ALA A 99 10.66 -4.78 -2.01
C ALA A 99 12.01 -5.51 -1.85
N GLU A 100 12.55 -6.05 -2.94
CA GLU A 100 13.86 -6.71 -2.96
C GLU A 100 14.99 -5.73 -2.58
N GLU A 101 15.03 -4.54 -3.18
CA GLU A 101 16.06 -3.53 -2.91
C GLU A 101 16.03 -3.02 -1.46
N ARG A 102 14.84 -2.92 -0.86
CA ARG A 102 14.65 -2.32 0.47
C ARG A 102 14.71 -3.32 1.61
N LEU A 103 14.20 -4.53 1.40
CA LEU A 103 14.00 -5.53 2.45
C LEU A 103 14.79 -6.82 2.21
N GLY A 104 15.12 -7.12 0.94
CA GLY A 104 15.93 -8.28 0.54
C GLY A 104 15.46 -9.58 1.17
N ASP A 105 16.43 -10.37 1.63
CA ASP A 105 16.20 -11.68 2.25
C ASP A 105 15.59 -11.63 3.67
N ARG A 106 15.34 -10.43 4.23
CA ARG A 106 14.70 -10.30 5.55
C ARG A 106 13.22 -10.70 5.52
N ILE A 107 12.59 -10.70 4.35
CA ILE A 107 11.19 -11.07 4.15
C ILE A 107 11.04 -12.11 3.05
N ILE A 108 9.86 -12.73 3.00
CA ILE A 108 9.47 -13.55 1.86
C ILE A 108 8.59 -12.70 0.94
N HIS A 109 9.06 -12.42 -0.27
CA HIS A 109 8.22 -11.75 -1.27
C HIS A 109 7.49 -12.75 -2.17
N GLN A 110 6.19 -12.53 -2.40
CA GLN A 110 5.39 -13.25 -3.39
C GLN A 110 4.45 -12.29 -4.14
N TYR A 111 4.22 -12.45 -5.44
CA TYR A 111 3.12 -11.73 -6.09
C TYR A 111 1.78 -12.12 -5.48
N VAL A 112 0.93 -11.10 -5.28
CA VAL A 112 -0.41 -11.32 -4.69
C VAL A 112 -1.21 -12.31 -5.56
N PRO A 113 -1.90 -13.29 -4.94
CA PRO A 113 -2.86 -14.12 -5.66
C PRO A 113 -3.96 -13.26 -6.28
N LEU A 114 -4.57 -13.76 -7.34
CA LEU A 114 -5.79 -13.20 -7.90
C LEU A 114 -6.90 -13.29 -6.84
N ASP A 115 -7.76 -12.26 -6.75
CA ASP A 115 -8.88 -12.20 -5.79
C ASP A 115 -10.02 -13.15 -6.17
N LEU A 116 -9.67 -14.44 -6.25
CA LEU A 116 -10.50 -15.55 -6.67
C LEU A 116 -10.30 -16.67 -5.66
N LYS A 117 -11.41 -17.30 -5.24
CA LYS A 117 -11.39 -18.31 -4.19
C LYS A 117 -10.27 -19.35 -4.34
N PRO A 118 -10.09 -20.03 -5.49
CA PRO A 118 -9.06 -21.08 -5.58
C PRO A 118 -7.62 -20.57 -5.36
N ALA A 119 -7.31 -19.35 -5.81
CA ALA A 119 -5.99 -18.76 -5.65
C ALA A 119 -5.78 -18.26 -4.22
N VAL A 120 -6.75 -17.53 -3.68
CA VAL A 120 -6.71 -17.02 -2.30
C VAL A 120 -6.67 -18.18 -1.31
N SER A 121 -7.53 -19.19 -1.44
CA SER A 121 -7.54 -20.34 -0.53
C SER A 121 -6.19 -21.05 -0.57
N ARG A 122 -5.62 -21.34 -1.75
CA ARG A 122 -4.30 -21.97 -1.86
C ARG A 122 -3.20 -21.15 -1.19
N PHE A 123 -3.21 -19.83 -1.39
CA PHE A 123 -2.25 -18.93 -0.76
C PHE A 123 -2.36 -18.99 0.78
N LEU A 124 -3.59 -18.87 1.31
CA LEU A 124 -3.83 -18.87 2.75
C LEU A 124 -3.61 -20.24 3.40
N ASP A 125 -3.90 -21.33 2.69
CA ASP A 125 -3.69 -22.70 3.18
C ASP A 125 -2.18 -23.04 3.27
N HIS A 126 -1.36 -22.46 2.38
CA HIS A 126 0.10 -22.57 2.45
C HIS A 126 0.69 -21.67 3.53
N TRP A 127 0.45 -20.36 3.43
CA TRP A 127 1.11 -19.38 4.30
C TRP A 127 0.53 -19.34 5.71
N ARG A 128 -0.76 -19.63 5.91
CA ARG A 128 -1.41 -19.64 7.24
C ARG A 128 -0.98 -18.45 8.12
N PRO A 129 -1.22 -17.19 7.67
CA PRO A 129 -0.79 -16.02 8.40
C PRO A 129 -1.57 -15.87 9.70
N ASP A 130 -0.90 -15.39 10.74
CA ASP A 130 -1.48 -15.08 12.05
C ASP A 130 -2.17 -13.70 12.05
N LEU A 131 -1.79 -12.82 11.12
CA LEU A 131 -2.36 -11.50 10.90
C LEU A 131 -2.19 -11.12 9.42
N ALA A 132 -3.20 -10.47 8.84
CA ALA A 132 -3.12 -9.85 7.53
C ALA A 132 -3.15 -8.32 7.66
N ILE A 133 -2.17 -7.64 7.07
CA ILE A 133 -2.07 -6.19 7.00
C ILE A 133 -2.20 -5.77 5.53
N ILE A 134 -3.15 -4.89 5.24
CA ILE A 134 -3.40 -4.37 3.88
C ILE A 134 -3.11 -2.88 3.89
N ALA A 135 -2.37 -2.38 2.90
CA ALA A 135 -2.07 -0.95 2.77
C ALA A 135 -3.13 -0.19 1.95
N GLU A 136 -3.45 1.03 2.39
CA GLU A 136 -4.29 2.04 1.73
C GLU A 136 -5.75 1.66 1.47
N SER A 137 -6.09 1.25 0.24
CA SER A 137 -7.48 1.21 -0.23
C SER A 137 -7.81 -0.05 -1.04
N GLU A 138 -6.96 -1.08 -0.96
CA GLU A 138 -7.17 -2.34 -1.69
C GLU A 138 -8.27 -3.16 -1.00
N ILE A 139 -9.49 -3.03 -1.50
CA ILE A 139 -10.66 -3.76 -1.01
C ILE A 139 -10.90 -4.94 -1.94
N TRP A 140 -10.54 -6.13 -1.46
CA TRP A 140 -10.62 -7.39 -2.19
C TRP A 140 -11.63 -8.32 -1.53
N PRO A 141 -12.89 -8.35 -2.01
CA PRO A 141 -13.96 -9.06 -1.34
C PRO A 141 -13.66 -10.53 -1.11
N MET A 142 -13.04 -11.23 -2.07
CA MET A 142 -12.75 -12.65 -1.87
C MET A 142 -11.70 -12.89 -0.80
N THR A 143 -10.64 -12.09 -0.81
CA THR A 143 -9.57 -12.11 0.19
C THR A 143 -10.11 -11.83 1.59
N ILE A 144 -10.90 -10.76 1.75
CA ILE A 144 -11.49 -10.38 3.04
C ILE A 144 -12.37 -11.51 3.60
N LEU A 145 -13.21 -12.10 2.75
CA LEU A 145 -14.10 -13.19 3.16
C LEU A 145 -13.34 -14.48 3.50
N GLU A 146 -12.30 -14.84 2.75
CA GLU A 146 -11.52 -16.06 2.99
C GLU A 146 -10.60 -15.94 4.23
N LEU A 147 -10.11 -14.73 4.53
CA LEU A 147 -9.43 -14.42 5.80
C LEU A 147 -10.40 -14.50 6.98
N GLY A 148 -11.59 -13.89 6.85
CA GLY A 148 -12.64 -13.94 7.87
C GLY A 148 -13.12 -15.37 8.16
N ALA A 149 -13.31 -16.18 7.12
CA ALA A 149 -13.66 -17.60 7.24
C ALA A 149 -12.59 -18.42 7.99
N ARG A 150 -11.31 -18.03 7.90
CA ARG A 150 -10.18 -18.63 8.63
C ARG A 150 -9.93 -17.98 9.99
N ARG A 151 -10.72 -16.97 10.37
CA ARG A 151 -10.55 -16.16 11.59
C ARG A 151 -9.18 -15.50 11.69
N VAL A 152 -8.57 -15.18 10.56
CA VAL A 152 -7.32 -14.40 10.53
C VAL A 152 -7.70 -12.93 10.73
N PRO A 153 -7.17 -12.23 11.75
CA PRO A 153 -7.42 -10.81 11.94
C PRO A 153 -6.87 -10.01 10.76
N GLN A 154 -7.61 -8.98 10.35
CA GLN A 154 -7.30 -8.16 9.18
C GLN A 154 -7.16 -6.71 9.61
N VAL A 155 -6.04 -6.08 9.30
CA VAL A 155 -5.78 -4.68 9.63
C VAL A 155 -5.54 -3.90 8.36
N LEU A 156 -6.31 -2.83 8.16
CA LEU A 156 -6.07 -1.86 7.09
C LEU A 156 -5.18 -0.75 7.64
N VAL A 157 -4.00 -0.55 7.08
CA VAL A 157 -3.08 0.53 7.46
C VAL A 157 -3.04 1.61 6.40
N ASN A 158 -2.76 2.84 6.82
CA ASN A 158 -2.75 4.01 5.95
C ASN A 158 -4.09 4.18 5.17
N GLY A 159 -5.20 3.80 5.81
CA GLY A 159 -6.52 3.71 5.21
C GLY A 159 -6.99 5.05 4.66
N ARG A 160 -7.36 5.07 3.38
CA ARG A 160 -7.90 6.25 2.70
C ARG A 160 -9.08 5.86 1.82
N LEU A 161 -10.08 6.74 1.71
CA LEU A 161 -11.14 6.60 0.72
C LEU A 161 -11.31 7.90 -0.04
N SER A 162 -11.12 7.88 -1.36
CA SER A 162 -11.49 9.03 -2.20
C SER A 162 -13.00 9.31 -2.12
N ASP A 163 -13.42 10.54 -2.39
CA ASP A 163 -14.84 10.92 -2.40
C ASP A 163 -15.67 10.03 -3.32
N ARG A 164 -15.10 9.66 -4.47
CA ARG A 164 -15.74 8.77 -5.44
C ARG A 164 -15.90 7.36 -4.88
N SER A 165 -14.85 6.81 -4.28
CA SER A 165 -14.87 5.48 -3.67
C SER A 165 -15.88 5.44 -2.52
N TYR A 166 -15.85 6.43 -1.64
CA TYR A 166 -16.79 6.56 -0.53
C TYR A 166 -18.25 6.62 -1.00
N LYS A 167 -18.56 7.49 -1.98
CA LYS A 167 -19.91 7.57 -2.56
C LYS A 167 -20.35 6.24 -3.19
N SER A 168 -19.45 5.51 -3.83
CA SER A 168 -19.74 4.19 -4.42
C SER A 168 -20.07 3.15 -3.35
N TRP A 169 -19.28 3.08 -2.28
CA TRP A 169 -19.53 2.17 -1.17
C TRP A 169 -20.78 2.52 -0.38
N LYS A 170 -21.04 3.82 -0.15
CA LYS A 170 -22.25 4.30 0.52
C LYS A 170 -23.53 3.91 -0.21
N LYS A 171 -23.53 3.88 -1.55
CA LYS A 171 -24.66 3.38 -2.35
C LYS A 171 -24.94 1.89 -2.14
N ARG A 172 -23.96 1.13 -1.64
CA ARG A 172 -24.02 -0.31 -1.39
C ARG A 172 -23.74 -0.60 0.08
N ALA A 173 -24.35 0.17 0.97
CA ALA A 173 -24.06 0.16 2.41
C ALA A 173 -24.01 -1.25 3.03
N ASN A 174 -24.98 -2.12 2.71
CA ASN A 174 -25.00 -3.48 3.27
C ASN A 174 -23.83 -4.37 2.80
N ILE A 175 -23.32 -4.15 1.58
CA ILE A 175 -22.14 -4.88 1.08
C ILE A 175 -20.88 -4.28 1.71
N ALA A 176 -20.83 -2.96 1.85
CA ALA A 176 -19.75 -2.29 2.55
C ALA A 176 -19.64 -2.82 3.98
N GLU A 177 -20.73 -2.79 4.74
CA GLU A 177 -20.80 -3.26 6.11
C GLU A 177 -20.38 -4.72 6.22
N ALA A 178 -20.95 -5.61 5.40
CA ALA A 178 -20.60 -7.04 5.38
C ALA A 178 -19.13 -7.34 5.00
N LEU A 179 -18.40 -6.38 4.41
CA LEU A 179 -16.97 -6.53 4.13
C LEU A 179 -16.13 -5.88 5.22
N PHE A 180 -16.39 -4.61 5.52
CA PHE A 180 -15.60 -3.82 6.45
C PHE A 180 -15.75 -4.27 7.91
N GLU A 181 -16.85 -4.93 8.28
CA GLU A 181 -17.01 -5.54 9.61
C GLU A 181 -16.01 -6.69 9.87
N ASN A 182 -15.41 -7.26 8.83
CA ASN A 182 -14.38 -8.30 8.98
C ASN A 182 -13.00 -7.72 9.32
N LEU A 183 -12.83 -6.39 9.21
CA LEU A 183 -11.57 -5.74 9.57
C LEU A 183 -11.47 -5.66 11.09
N ALA A 184 -10.44 -6.31 11.63
CA ALA A 184 -10.12 -6.27 13.06
C ALA A 184 -9.63 -4.88 13.50
N HIS A 185 -9.03 -4.11 12.59
CA HIS A 185 -8.71 -2.71 12.84
C HIS A 185 -8.52 -1.92 11.54
N VAL A 186 -8.81 -0.61 11.57
CA VAL A 186 -8.44 0.32 10.50
C VAL A 186 -7.63 1.46 11.08
N VAL A 187 -6.45 1.70 10.53
CA VAL A 187 -5.60 2.87 10.82
C VAL A 187 -5.72 3.83 9.65
N ALA A 188 -6.54 4.87 9.81
CA ALA A 188 -6.86 5.87 8.79
C ALA A 188 -5.85 7.03 8.75
N GLN A 189 -5.74 7.66 7.57
CA GLN A 189 -4.81 8.78 7.33
C GLN A 189 -5.27 10.09 7.96
N SER A 190 -6.57 10.32 8.02
CA SER A 190 -7.18 11.58 8.48
C SER A 190 -8.49 11.30 9.21
N ASP A 191 -8.98 12.28 9.96
CA ASP A 191 -10.28 12.18 10.63
C ASP A 191 -11.41 11.93 9.62
N VAL A 192 -11.35 12.60 8.46
CA VAL A 192 -12.31 12.42 7.37
C VAL A 192 -12.31 10.98 6.84
N ASP A 193 -11.14 10.37 6.67
CA ASP A 193 -11.04 8.97 6.27
C ASP A 193 -11.55 8.03 7.37
N GLY A 194 -11.24 8.33 8.64
CA GLY A 194 -11.72 7.57 9.79
C GLY A 194 -13.25 7.55 9.87
N GLU A 195 -13.90 8.71 9.75
CA GLU A 195 -15.36 8.84 9.71
C GLU A 195 -15.97 8.07 8.53
N ARG A 196 -15.33 8.10 7.36
CA ARG A 196 -15.78 7.34 6.18
C ARG A 196 -15.79 5.85 6.46
N PHE A 197 -14.70 5.29 6.99
CA PHE A 197 -14.62 3.86 7.33
C PHE A 197 -15.63 3.46 8.41
N LEU A 198 -15.77 4.26 9.47
CA LEU A 198 -16.80 4.04 10.51
C LEU A 198 -18.21 4.00 9.93
N SER A 199 -18.54 4.94 9.03
CA SER A 199 -19.85 4.99 8.38
C SER A 199 -20.12 3.83 7.40
N LEU A 200 -19.08 3.10 6.99
CA LEU A 200 -19.16 1.93 6.13
C LEU A 200 -19.12 0.61 6.90
N GLY A 201 -19.06 0.64 8.24
CA GLY A 201 -19.13 -0.55 9.11
C GLY A 201 -17.80 -1.04 9.66
N ALA A 202 -16.67 -0.39 9.34
CA ALA A 202 -15.38 -0.79 9.91
C ALA A 202 -15.29 -0.41 11.40
N ARG A 203 -14.90 -1.35 12.27
CA ARG A 203 -14.68 -1.11 13.70
C ARG A 203 -13.68 -2.11 14.28
N PRO A 204 -12.73 -1.69 15.16
CA PRO A 204 -12.36 -0.32 15.54
C PRO A 204 -11.58 0.45 14.46
N VAL A 205 -11.62 1.79 14.51
CA VAL A 205 -10.87 2.71 13.62
C VAL A 205 -10.04 3.69 14.45
N THR A 206 -8.76 3.84 14.12
CA THR A 206 -7.82 4.83 14.68
C THR A 206 -7.31 5.75 13.59
N VAL A 207 -7.04 7.02 13.91
CA VAL A 207 -6.40 7.97 12.99
C VAL A 207 -4.94 8.13 13.43
N SER A 208 -3.99 7.84 12.55
CA SER A 208 -2.55 7.88 12.86
C SER A 208 -1.72 8.74 11.91
N GLY A 209 -2.34 9.36 10.90
CA GLY A 209 -1.61 10.09 9.87
C GLY A 209 -1.17 9.21 8.70
N ASN A 210 -0.30 9.74 7.85
CA ASN A 210 0.06 9.11 6.58
C ASN A 210 1.39 8.36 6.70
N LEU A 211 1.34 7.05 6.52
CA LEU A 211 2.52 6.18 6.58
C LEU A 211 3.61 6.59 5.56
N LYS A 212 3.24 7.29 4.47
CA LYS A 212 4.20 7.82 3.48
C LYS A 212 5.12 8.91 4.03
N VAL A 213 4.78 9.53 5.15
CA VAL A 213 5.63 10.54 5.80
C VAL A 213 6.48 9.97 6.93
N ASP A 214 6.18 8.76 7.40
CA ASP A 214 6.95 8.03 8.42
C ASP A 214 8.19 7.35 7.81
N THR A 215 8.89 8.06 6.94
CA THR A 215 10.13 7.58 6.33
C THR A 215 11.32 8.24 6.98
N THR A 216 12.34 7.44 7.31
CA THR A 216 13.66 7.97 7.67
C THR A 216 14.18 8.85 6.54
N PRO A 217 14.79 10.02 6.81
CA PRO A 217 15.44 10.80 5.78
C PRO A 217 16.37 9.92 4.95
N PRO A 218 16.34 10.01 3.60
CA PRO A 218 17.21 9.18 2.78
C PRO A 218 18.68 9.44 3.15
N PRO A 219 19.55 8.42 3.04
CA PRO A 219 20.98 8.62 3.28
C PRO A 219 21.49 9.70 2.33
N ALA A 220 22.24 10.64 2.89
CA ALA A 220 22.90 11.71 2.14
C ALA A 220 24.42 11.45 2.15
N ASP A 221 25.10 11.80 1.06
CA ASP A 221 26.56 11.89 1.08
C ASP A 221 26.96 12.93 2.13
N GLU A 222 27.62 12.48 3.21
CA GLU A 222 27.99 13.34 4.33
C GLU A 222 28.92 14.48 3.92
N ARG A 223 29.80 14.27 2.93
CA ARG A 223 30.71 15.31 2.44
C ARG A 223 29.95 16.35 1.63
N ALA A 224 29.03 15.91 0.77
CA ALA A 224 28.17 16.81 0.01
C ALA A 224 27.27 17.63 0.95
N LEU A 225 26.65 16.98 1.94
CA LEU A 225 25.82 17.62 2.94
C LEU A 225 26.61 18.64 3.78
N TYR A 226 27.81 18.28 4.24
CA TYR A 226 28.68 19.19 4.98
C TYR A 226 29.05 20.43 4.14
N THR A 227 29.41 20.21 2.87
CA THR A 227 29.76 21.30 1.94
C THR A 227 28.57 22.24 1.74
N LEU A 228 27.38 21.70 1.46
CA LEU A 228 26.16 22.48 1.29
C LEU A 228 25.79 23.24 2.57
N LYS A 229 25.85 22.59 3.74
CA LYS A 229 25.61 23.27 5.04
C LYS A 229 26.56 24.43 5.26
N ARG A 230 27.85 24.28 4.93
CA ARG A 230 28.83 25.38 5.01
C ARG A 230 28.54 26.50 4.02
N GLN A 231 28.17 26.16 2.79
CA GLN A 231 27.79 27.17 1.79
C GLN A 231 26.55 27.94 2.23
N ILE A 232 25.50 27.26 2.70
CA ILE A 232 24.27 27.87 3.21
C ILE A 232 24.58 28.78 4.41
N GLY A 233 25.36 28.30 5.37
CA GLY A 233 25.71 29.05 6.58
C GLY A 233 24.48 29.33 7.44
N ALA A 234 24.41 30.53 8.04
CA ALA A 234 23.30 30.96 8.88
C ALA A 234 22.18 31.71 8.12
N ARG A 235 22.19 31.65 6.78
CA ARG A 235 21.26 32.41 5.95
C ARG A 235 19.82 31.89 6.11
N PRO A 236 18.83 32.79 6.25
CA PRO A 236 17.43 32.39 6.10
C PRO A 236 17.25 31.66 4.77
N THR A 237 16.75 30.43 4.80
CA THR A 237 16.73 29.57 3.62
C THR A 237 15.34 28.99 3.42
N TRP A 238 14.88 28.98 2.17
CA TRP A 238 13.69 28.25 1.76
C TRP A 238 13.96 27.52 0.45
N ALA A 239 13.15 26.52 0.12
CA ALA A 239 13.35 25.68 -1.05
C ALA A 239 12.09 25.57 -1.90
N ALA A 240 12.28 25.66 -3.21
CA ALA A 240 11.29 25.26 -4.22
C ALA A 240 11.71 23.88 -4.75
N ILE A 241 10.95 22.85 -4.36
CA ILE A 241 11.31 21.44 -4.61
C ILE A 241 10.38 20.83 -5.65
N SER A 242 10.95 20.09 -6.61
CA SER A 242 10.24 19.48 -7.74
C SER A 242 9.51 20.52 -8.60
N THR A 243 10.20 21.61 -8.95
CA THR A 243 9.64 22.62 -9.87
C THR A 243 9.46 22.03 -11.27
N HIS A 244 8.36 22.42 -11.92
CA HIS A 244 8.05 22.12 -13.32
C HIS A 244 8.11 23.43 -14.12
N ASP A 245 8.01 23.37 -15.45
CA ASP A 245 8.02 24.55 -16.34
C ASP A 245 7.23 25.75 -15.77
N GLY A 246 7.94 26.84 -15.50
CA GLY A 246 7.41 28.08 -14.93
C GLY A 246 7.47 28.16 -13.40
N GLY A 247 7.69 27.04 -12.70
CA GLY A 247 7.84 26.99 -11.25
C GLY A 247 9.09 27.71 -10.73
N GLU A 248 10.19 27.70 -11.49
CA GLU A 248 11.40 28.43 -11.16
C GLU A 248 11.20 29.95 -11.25
N ALA A 249 10.41 30.41 -12.21
CA ALA A 249 10.07 31.83 -12.36
C ALA A 249 9.22 32.31 -11.16
N VAL A 250 8.21 31.52 -10.78
CA VAL A 250 7.42 31.79 -9.57
C VAL A 250 8.32 31.81 -8.33
N ALA A 251 9.27 30.88 -8.22
CA ALA A 251 10.20 30.85 -7.09
C ALA A 251 11.10 32.11 -7.05
N ALA A 252 11.55 32.61 -8.20
CA ALA A 252 12.32 33.85 -8.31
C ALA A 252 11.49 35.08 -7.92
N GLU A 253 10.22 35.15 -8.32
CA GLU A 253 9.30 36.22 -7.92
C GLU A 253 9.10 36.24 -6.40
N VAL A 254 8.85 35.07 -5.79
CA VAL A 254 8.71 34.93 -4.33
C VAL A 254 10.02 35.33 -3.63
N HIS A 255 11.18 34.94 -4.15
CA HIS A 255 12.46 35.37 -3.61
C HIS A 255 12.60 36.89 -3.63
N ALA A 256 12.30 37.55 -4.76
CA ALA A 256 12.39 38.99 -4.90
C ALA A 256 11.46 39.74 -3.92
N MET A 257 10.28 39.16 -3.62
CA MET A 257 9.37 39.70 -2.61
C MET A 257 9.90 39.54 -1.18
N LEU A 258 10.42 38.35 -0.84
CA LEU A 258 10.91 38.03 0.51
C LEU A 258 12.24 38.68 0.84
N HIS A 259 13.13 38.84 -0.15
CA HIS A 259 14.45 39.46 0.02
C HIS A 259 14.36 40.89 0.58
N LYS A 260 13.25 41.61 0.32
CA LYS A 260 13.00 42.95 0.88
C LYS A 260 12.86 42.97 2.41
N ARG A 261 12.49 41.83 3.02
CA ARG A 261 12.26 41.68 4.47
C ARG A 261 13.28 40.77 5.16
N HIS A 262 13.95 39.91 4.39
CA HIS A 262 14.90 38.93 4.90
C HIS A 262 16.27 39.11 4.23
N HIS A 263 17.15 39.87 4.87
CA HIS A 263 18.51 40.06 4.38
C HIS A 263 19.29 38.74 4.35
N GLY A 264 20.03 38.52 3.25
CA GLY A 264 20.81 37.29 3.07
C GLY A 264 19.98 36.06 2.77
N LEU A 265 18.70 36.20 2.40
CA LEU A 265 17.83 35.10 2.00
C LEU A 265 18.50 34.24 0.91
N LEU A 266 18.45 32.93 1.09
CA LEU A 266 18.86 31.95 0.10
C LEU A 266 17.63 31.15 -0.37
N THR A 267 17.47 31.02 -1.68
CA THR A 267 16.49 30.09 -2.27
C THR A 267 17.24 28.89 -2.85
N ILE A 268 16.85 27.69 -2.45
CA ILE A 268 17.27 26.44 -3.08
C ILE A 268 16.21 26.06 -4.11
N VAL A 269 16.60 25.80 -5.35
CA VAL A 269 15.69 25.35 -6.42
C VAL A 269 16.09 23.94 -6.81
N VAL A 270 15.14 23.01 -6.78
CA VAL A 270 15.35 21.60 -7.15
C VAL A 270 14.37 21.26 -8.28
N PRO A 271 14.78 21.39 -9.56
CA PRO A 271 13.95 21.06 -10.70
C PRO A 271 13.51 19.59 -10.69
N ARG A 272 12.29 19.33 -11.17
CA ARG A 272 11.79 17.95 -11.34
C ARG A 272 12.63 17.18 -12.36
N HIS A 273 13.07 17.88 -13.40
CA HIS A 273 13.98 17.41 -14.43
C HIS A 273 15.15 18.39 -14.49
N PRO A 274 16.37 18.00 -14.05
CA PRO A 274 17.55 18.87 -14.07
C PRO A 274 18.06 19.15 -15.48
#